data_AF-A3WBR3-F1
#
_entry.id   AF-A3WBR3-F1
#
_cell.length_a   1.000
_cell.length_b   1.000
_cell.length_c   1.000
_cell.angle_alpha   90.00
_cell.angle_beta   90.00
_cell.angle_gamma   90.00
#
_symmetry.space_group_name_H-M   'P 1'
#
loop_
_entity.id
_entity.type
_entity.pdbx_description
1 polymer ?
#
loop_
_entity_poly.entity_id
_entity_poly.type
_entity_poly.pdbx_seq_one_letter_code
_entity_poly.pdbx_strand_id
1 'polypeptide(L)'
;MADHPSTFEGTPLDTDEDAWEDRAALHNKASSDGVISGGNALRRGTFAEMIRHIAMLPEDERGDYVIEKKGDREYSAEEAIALASREDFPKS
;
A
#
# COMPACT_ATOMS: atom_id res chain seq x y z
N MET A 1 19.33 22.89 25.51
CA MET A 1 17.86 22.72 25.48
C MET A 1 17.52 22.52 24.02
N ALA A 2 17.04 21.33 23.67
CA ALA A 2 16.61 21.01 22.32
C ALA A 2 15.09 21.14 22.30
N ASP A 3 14.64 22.30 21.85
CA ASP A 3 13.25 22.57 21.52
C ASP A 3 12.91 21.72 20.28
N HIS A 4 12.52 20.47 20.51
CA HIS A 4 11.74 19.72 19.54
C HIS A 4 10.32 20.26 19.60
N PRO A 5 9.81 20.97 18.58
CA PRO A 5 8.38 21.14 18.47
C PRO A 5 7.78 19.76 18.18
N SER A 6 7.17 19.17 19.20
CA SER A 6 6.18 18.12 19.04
C SER A 6 4.98 18.70 18.29
N THR A 7 5.07 18.80 16.97
CA THR A 7 3.88 18.92 16.13
C THR A 7 3.32 17.51 15.97
N PHE A 8 2.66 17.02 17.03
CA PHE A 8 1.62 16.02 16.87
C PHE A 8 0.38 16.78 16.38
N GLU A 9 0.45 17.26 15.14
CA GLU A 9 -0.75 17.64 14.40
C GLU A 9 -1.49 16.34 14.08
N GLY A 10 -2.44 15.99 14.94
CA GLY A 10 -3.58 15.17 14.57
C GLY A 10 -4.54 15.94 13.69
N THR A 11 -4.02 16.63 12.68
CA THR A 11 -4.80 17.12 11.55
C THR A 11 -5.02 15.88 10.70
N PRO A 12 -6.25 15.47 10.35
CA PRO A 12 -6.41 14.58 9.22
C PRO A 12 -5.87 15.39 8.04
N LEU A 13 -4.57 15.22 7.74
CA LEU A 13 -3.97 15.66 6.50
C LEU A 13 -4.98 15.25 5.44
N ASP A 14 -5.41 16.27 4.70
CA ASP A 14 -6.41 16.24 3.68
C ASP A 14 -6.60 14.84 3.08
N THR A 15 -7.86 14.51 2.85
CA THR A 15 -8.25 13.52 1.84
C THR A 15 -7.74 14.05 0.48
N ASP A 16 -6.42 14.04 0.32
CA ASP A 16 -5.71 14.28 -0.91
C ASP A 16 -6.23 13.20 -1.84
N GLU A 17 -6.78 13.62 -2.97
CA GLU A 17 -7.60 12.83 -3.88
C GLU A 17 -6.93 11.51 -4.31
N ASP A 18 -5.62 11.41 -4.10
CA ASP A 18 -4.86 10.18 -4.18
C ASP A 18 -3.84 10.09 -3.02
N ALA A 19 -4.24 9.54 -1.87
CA ALA A 19 -3.39 9.35 -0.69
C ALA A 19 -2.27 8.29 -0.91
N TRP A 20 -1.35 8.57 -1.84
CA TRP A 20 -0.24 7.73 -2.30
C TRP A 20 0.80 7.44 -1.20
N GLU A 21 1.04 8.44 -0.33
CA GLU A 21 1.97 8.36 0.79
C GLU A 21 1.34 7.72 2.04
N ASP A 22 0.05 7.34 1.96
CA ASP A 22 -0.63 6.69 3.07
C ASP A 22 -0.05 5.30 3.35
N ARG A 23 -0.13 4.90 4.61
CA ARG A 23 0.45 3.65 5.07
C ARG A 23 -0.34 2.47 4.50
N ALA A 24 0.35 1.61 3.76
CA ALA A 24 -0.24 0.42 3.16
C ALA A 24 0.57 -0.85 3.49
N ALA A 25 -0.11 -1.98 3.39
CA ALA A 25 0.44 -3.31 3.60
C ALA A 25 0.08 -4.21 2.43
N LEU A 26 1.07 -4.94 1.91
CA LEU A 26 0.85 -5.94 0.88
C LEU A 26 0.57 -7.29 1.53
N HIS A 27 -0.56 -7.88 1.19
CA HIS A 27 -0.99 -9.18 1.64
C HIS A 27 -1.06 -10.13 0.45
N ASN A 28 -0.76 -11.41 0.70
CA ASN A 28 -0.89 -12.46 -0.29
C ASN A 28 -2.20 -13.23 -0.01
N LYS A 29 -3.01 -13.40 -1.04
CA LYS A 29 -4.34 -14.00 -1.02
C LYS A 29 -4.27 -15.53 -0.82
N ALA A 30 -3.29 -16.20 -1.44
CA ALA A 30 -3.05 -17.63 -1.25
C ALA A 30 -2.53 -18.01 0.14
N SER A 31 -2.02 -17.07 0.94
CA SER A 31 -1.56 -17.32 2.31
C SER A 31 -2.68 -17.76 3.27
N SER A 32 -3.93 -17.84 2.79
CA SER A 32 -5.07 -18.36 3.52
C SER A 32 -5.13 -19.90 3.57
N ASP A 33 -4.37 -20.62 2.73
CA ASP A 33 -4.40 -22.09 2.69
C ASP A 33 -3.19 -22.72 3.41
N GLY A 34 -3.29 -22.76 4.74
CA GLY A 34 -2.92 -23.99 5.44
C GLY A 34 -1.45 -24.37 5.59
N VAL A 35 -0.49 -23.47 5.78
CA VAL A 35 0.75 -23.80 6.50
C VAL A 35 1.30 -22.63 7.33
N ILE A 36 1.52 -22.95 8.59
CA ILE A 36 1.99 -22.08 9.68
C ILE A 36 3.29 -21.36 9.32
N SER A 37 3.20 -20.06 9.02
CA SER A 37 4.24 -19.05 9.29
C SER A 37 3.55 -17.68 9.37
N GLY A 38 3.82 -16.96 10.47
CA GLY A 38 2.93 -15.95 11.04
C GLY A 38 2.48 -14.83 10.09
N GLY A 39 1.25 -14.36 10.32
CA GLY A 39 0.61 -13.25 9.60
C GLY A 39 1.47 -11.99 9.56
N ASN A 40 2.30 -11.88 8.53
CA ASN A 40 3.12 -10.71 8.29
C ASN A 40 2.85 -10.30 6.86
N ALA A 41 2.20 -9.16 6.67
CA ALA A 41 2.20 -8.45 5.40
C ALA A 41 3.57 -8.61 4.73
N LEU A 42 3.59 -9.10 3.49
CA LEU A 42 4.82 -9.38 2.73
C LEU A 42 5.70 -8.13 2.70
N ARG A 43 5.04 -6.97 2.66
CA ARG A 43 5.67 -5.66 2.69
C ARG A 43 4.76 -4.66 3.39
N ARG A 44 5.34 -3.70 4.09
CA ARG A 44 4.65 -2.54 4.66
C ARG A 44 5.40 -1.30 4.20
N GLY A 45 4.69 -0.33 3.65
CA GLY A 45 5.27 0.89 3.08
C GLY A 45 4.19 1.91 2.79
N THR A 46 4.42 2.77 1.81
CA THR A 46 3.38 3.66 1.29
C THR A 46 2.53 2.96 0.23
N PHE A 47 1.31 3.44 0.01
CA PHE A 47 0.40 2.93 -1.00
C PHE A 47 1.02 2.92 -2.41
N ALA A 48 1.70 4.00 -2.79
CA ALA A 48 2.45 4.07 -4.04
C ALA A 48 3.56 3.02 -4.12
N GLU A 49 4.33 2.79 -3.04
CA GLU A 49 5.35 1.74 -3.04
C GLU A 49 4.74 0.33 -3.23
N MET A 50 3.58 0.06 -2.64
CA MET A 50 2.90 -1.23 -2.81
C MET A 50 2.41 -1.40 -4.25
N ILE A 51 1.83 -0.36 -4.84
CA ILE A 51 1.39 -0.37 -6.24
C ILE A 51 2.57 -0.58 -7.19
N ARG A 52 3.68 0.15 -6.99
CA ARG A 52 4.91 -0.04 -7.78
C ARG A 52 5.42 -1.46 -7.67
N HIS A 53 5.37 -2.03 -6.47
CA HIS A 53 5.81 -3.41 -6.25
C HIS A 53 4.96 -4.40 -7.04
N ILE A 54 3.62 -4.29 -6.99
CA ILE A 54 2.70 -5.11 -7.80
C ILE A 54 2.96 -4.91 -9.29
N ALA A 55 3.22 -3.68 -9.74
CA ALA A 55 3.54 -3.37 -11.14
C ALA A 55 4.86 -3.98 -11.63
N MET A 56 5.80 -4.29 -10.74
CA MET A 56 7.04 -4.99 -11.07
C MET A 56 6.91 -6.51 -11.08
N LEU A 57 5.83 -7.06 -10.52
CA LEU A 57 5.57 -8.51 -10.49
C LEU A 57 4.97 -8.99 -11.82
N PRO A 58 5.20 -10.25 -12.20
CA PRO A 58 4.55 -10.84 -13.36
C PRO A 58 3.03 -10.93 -13.16
N GLU A 59 2.28 -10.85 -14.26
CA GLU A 59 0.81 -10.81 -14.25
C GLU A 59 0.17 -12.06 -13.63
N ASP A 60 0.87 -13.19 -13.69
CA ASP A 60 0.48 -14.48 -13.11
C ASP A 60 0.51 -14.44 -11.57
N GLU A 61 1.51 -13.77 -11.00
CA GLU A 61 1.68 -13.69 -9.54
C GLU A 61 0.91 -12.51 -8.94
N ARG A 62 0.78 -11.38 -9.67
CA ARG A 62 0.16 -10.17 -9.12
C ARG A 62 -1.27 -10.42 -8.64
N GLY A 63 -2.05 -11.26 -9.32
CA GLY A 63 -3.44 -11.58 -8.95
C GLY A 63 -3.60 -12.28 -7.59
N ASP A 64 -2.50 -12.80 -7.05
CA ASP A 64 -2.44 -13.40 -5.73
C ASP A 64 -2.10 -12.39 -4.62
N TYR A 65 -1.96 -11.10 -4.93
CA TYR A 65 -1.67 -10.06 -3.94
C TYR A 65 -2.77 -9.01 -3.85
N VAL A 66 -2.96 -8.49 -2.63
CA VAL A 66 -3.89 -7.42 -2.31
C VAL A 66 -3.18 -6.37 -1.45
N ILE A 67 -3.50 -5.09 -1.64
CA ILE A 67 -2.94 -3.98 -0.90
C ILE A 67 -3.99 -3.49 0.11
N GLU A 68 -3.70 -3.63 1.40
CA GLU A 68 -4.51 -3.02 2.46
C GLU A 68 -4.02 -1.60 2.72
N LYS A 69 -4.85 -0.59 2.42
CA LYS A 69 -4.57 0.81 2.78
C LYS A 69 -5.11 1.09 4.19
N LYS A 70 -4.23 1.52 5.10
CA LYS A 70 -4.57 1.65 6.52
C LYS A 70 -5.57 2.78 6.75
N GLY A 71 -6.82 2.41 7.01
CA GLY A 71 -7.92 3.36 7.26
C GLY A 71 -8.82 3.61 6.05
N ASP A 72 -8.64 2.85 4.96
CA ASP A 72 -9.51 2.87 3.79
C ASP A 72 -10.04 1.45 3.48
N ARG A 73 -9.76 0.93 2.29
CA ARG A 73 -10.12 -0.41 1.81
C ARG A 73 -8.92 -1.19 1.32
N GLU A 74 -9.16 -2.47 1.04
CA GLU A 74 -8.24 -3.33 0.30
C GLU A 74 -8.37 -3.07 -1.20
N TYR A 75 -7.24 -3.02 -1.90
CA TYR A 75 -7.13 -2.85 -3.35
C TYR A 75 -6.56 -4.12 -3.97
N SER A 76 -7.21 -4.61 -5.02
CA SER A 76 -6.71 -5.77 -5.76
C SER A 76 -5.53 -5.37 -6.64
N ALA A 77 -4.72 -6.35 -7.05
CA ALA A 77 -3.62 -6.07 -7.97
C ALA A 77 -4.07 -5.45 -9.31
N GLU A 78 -5.21 -5.86 -9.84
CA GLU A 78 -5.81 -5.24 -11.04
C GLU A 78 -6.09 -3.74 -10.84
N GLU A 79 -6.65 -3.36 -9.69
CA GLU A 79 -6.88 -1.96 -9.32
C GLU A 79 -5.56 -1.22 -9.12
N ALA A 80 -4.59 -1.84 -8.46
CA ALA A 80 -3.25 -1.27 -8.28
C ALA A 80 -2.57 -0.96 -9.62
N ILE A 81 -2.67 -1.85 -10.62
CA ILE A 81 -2.12 -1.62 -11.95
C ILE A 81 -2.86 -0.50 -12.69
N ALA A 82 -4.18 -0.44 -12.56
CA ALA A 82 -4.97 0.66 -13.11
C ALA A 82 -4.57 2.00 -12.49
N LEU A 83 -4.32 2.03 -11.16
CA LEU A 83 -3.82 3.19 -10.43
C LEU A 83 -2.38 3.56 -10.85
N ALA A 84 -1.49 2.58 -11.04
CA ALA A 84 -0.12 2.80 -11.54
C ALA A 84 -0.09 3.45 -12.93
N SER A 85 -1.15 3.24 -13.72
CA SER A 85 -1.31 3.79 -15.06
C SER A 85 -1.89 5.20 -15.07
N ARG A 86 -2.31 5.74 -13.91
CA ARG A 86 -2.82 7.12 -13.82
C ARG A 86 -1.70 8.13 -14.01
N GLU A 87 -2.00 9.24 -14.67
CA GLU A 87 -1.05 10.34 -14.89
C GLU A 87 -0.63 11.02 -13.58
N ASP A 88 -1.47 10.92 -12.55
CA ASP A 88 -1.25 11.43 -11.20
C ASP A 88 -0.30 10.55 -10.36
N PHE A 89 -0.02 9.33 -10.81
CA PHE A 89 0.80 8.39 -10.04
C PHE A 89 2.24 8.91 -9.88
N PRO A 90 2.79 8.96 -8.65
CA PRO A 90 4.12 9.50 -8.43
C PRO A 90 5.16 8.67 -9.18
N LYS A 91 6.00 9.34 -9.97
CA LYS A 91 7.15 8.76 -10.69
C LYS A 91 8.44 9.13 -9.96
N SER A 92 8.83 8.35 -8.96
CA SER A 92 10.11 8.54 -8.24
C SER A 92 10.90 7.25 -8.13
#